data_AF-A0A8B9SNE7-F1
#
_entry.id   AF-A0A8B9SNE7-F1
#
_cell.length_a   1.000
_cell.length_b   1.000
_cell.length_c   1.000
_cell.angle_alpha   90.00
_cell.angle_beta   90.00
_cell.angle_gamma   90.00
#
_symmetry.space_group_name_H-M   'P 1'
#
loop_
_entity.id
_entity.type
_entity.pdbx_description
1 polymer ?
#
loop_
_entity_poly.entity_id
_entity_poly.type
_entity_poly.pdbx_seq_one_letter_code
_entity_poly.pdbx_strand_id
1 'polypeptide(L)'
;MESWSVDQVCNWLRQRNLEELVPKFREEEVSGAALLALNDRMVQQLVKKIGHQAVLMDLINKYQQQKNGPEPFTYYCESASPILPAISGGSVHNNIIFFRRNLRSCSAVCKMLHWKNSYTLPAFPYDVKILLAEKKCPDHSMRIRIIECLQADMTKYLAGSLYPNSQQYNFVVSALLQAYPFLDDDGNGFSVWKRALKDRFKYVRRTIEDDEQVLRNKCKFGHRRGQRRKSSSAENKPYDIKVSVCLDKEGDAMYENINWLKQEYMKTQRNWNEVNNRMNATIQIRRKMISDKAPLQDILRVFPFLRCPYQLFREFQILTHMNIYQKTVEILEIYSENILSLYLVKNNPITIMLQENLKQHTEEDILKCQYKSSML
;
A
#
# COMPACT_ATOMS: atom_id res chain seq x y z
N MET A 1 -11.82 -17.87 -19.53
CA MET A 1 -11.72 -16.40 -19.46
C MET A 1 -11.79 -15.79 -20.85
N GLU A 2 -11.23 -16.42 -21.87
CA GLU A 2 -11.26 -15.91 -23.26
C GLU A 2 -12.68 -15.71 -23.84
N SER A 3 -13.63 -16.58 -23.50
CA SER A 3 -15.05 -16.46 -23.91
C SER A 3 -15.93 -15.65 -22.96
N TRP A 4 -15.35 -14.93 -21.98
CA TRP A 4 -16.15 -14.24 -20.97
C TRP A 4 -16.76 -12.94 -21.49
N SER A 5 -18.03 -12.72 -21.14
CA SER A 5 -18.70 -11.43 -21.33
C SER A 5 -18.17 -10.37 -20.36
N VAL A 6 -18.47 -9.10 -20.65
CA VAL A 6 -18.10 -7.96 -19.78
C VAL A 6 -18.64 -8.15 -18.36
N ASP A 7 -19.88 -8.63 -18.20
CA ASP A 7 -20.48 -8.89 -16.88
C ASP A 7 -19.74 -9.99 -16.11
N GLN A 8 -19.26 -11.03 -16.80
CA GLN A 8 -18.46 -12.09 -16.19
C GLN A 8 -17.08 -11.57 -15.73
N VAL A 9 -16.47 -10.66 -16.50
CA VAL A 9 -15.24 -9.97 -16.09
C VAL A 9 -15.48 -9.07 -14.87
N CYS A 10 -16.56 -8.29 -14.87
CA CYS A 10 -16.93 -7.45 -13.73
C CYS A 10 -17.17 -8.27 -12.45
N ASN A 11 -17.87 -9.39 -12.54
CA ASN A 11 -18.09 -10.29 -11.41
C ASN A 11 -16.79 -10.92 -10.91
N TRP A 12 -15.89 -11.29 -11.82
CA TRP A 12 -14.57 -11.78 -11.46
C TRP A 12 -13.72 -10.72 -10.75
N LEU A 13 -13.76 -9.46 -11.18
CA LEU A 13 -13.09 -8.36 -10.49
C LEU A 13 -13.61 -8.17 -9.05
N ARG A 14 -14.93 -8.26 -8.83
CA ARG A 14 -15.53 -8.22 -7.48
C ARG A 14 -15.02 -9.36 -6.60
N GLN A 15 -14.97 -10.59 -7.12
CA GLN A 15 -14.46 -11.76 -6.40
C GLN A 15 -12.96 -11.67 -6.04
N ARG A 16 -12.20 -10.80 -6.72
CA ARG A 16 -10.77 -10.60 -6.52
C ARG A 16 -10.43 -9.33 -5.73
N ASN A 17 -11.42 -8.72 -5.06
CA ASN A 17 -11.28 -7.44 -4.34
C ASN A 17 -10.82 -6.27 -5.22
N LEU A 18 -11.17 -6.31 -6.52
CA LEU A 18 -10.92 -5.25 -7.49
C LEU A 18 -12.23 -4.58 -7.92
N GLU A 19 -13.22 -4.50 -7.03
CA GLU A 19 -14.55 -3.97 -7.32
C GLU A 19 -14.54 -2.50 -7.76
N GLU A 20 -13.57 -1.71 -7.31
CA GLU A 20 -13.37 -0.33 -7.73
C GLU A 20 -13.06 -0.19 -9.23
N LEU A 21 -12.59 -1.26 -9.89
CA LEU A 21 -12.29 -1.26 -11.33
C LEU A 21 -13.53 -1.55 -12.17
N VAL A 22 -14.60 -2.08 -11.58
CA VAL A 22 -15.81 -2.52 -12.28
C VAL A 22 -16.47 -1.42 -13.11
N PRO A 23 -16.66 -0.17 -12.62
CA PRO A 23 -17.28 0.89 -13.42
C PRO A 23 -16.49 1.17 -14.71
N LYS A 24 -15.16 1.23 -14.60
CA LYS A 24 -14.28 1.56 -15.72
C LYS A 24 -14.12 0.41 -16.71
N PHE A 25 -14.09 -0.85 -16.24
CA PHE A 25 -14.06 -2.02 -17.12
C PHE A 25 -15.40 -2.25 -17.83
N ARG A 26 -16.51 -1.77 -17.25
CA ARG A 26 -17.82 -1.76 -17.91
C ARG A 26 -17.92 -0.65 -18.95
N GLU A 27 -17.44 0.55 -18.63
CA GLU A 27 -17.41 1.70 -19.55
C GLU A 27 -16.55 1.43 -20.79
N GLU A 28 -15.38 0.80 -20.61
CA GLU A 28 -14.44 0.45 -21.68
C GLU A 28 -14.75 -0.91 -22.33
N GLU A 29 -15.92 -1.50 -22.04
CA GLU A 29 -16.41 -2.78 -22.56
C GLU A 29 -15.37 -3.91 -22.56
N VAL A 30 -14.61 -4.03 -21.46
CA VAL A 30 -13.49 -4.98 -21.36
C VAL A 30 -14.02 -6.41 -21.23
N SER A 31 -14.11 -7.10 -22.35
CA SER A 31 -14.44 -8.53 -22.44
C SER A 31 -13.30 -9.42 -21.95
N GLY A 32 -13.57 -10.71 -21.76
CA GLY A 32 -12.57 -11.67 -21.31
C GLY A 32 -11.38 -11.84 -22.25
N ALA A 33 -11.59 -11.72 -23.56
CA ALA A 33 -10.53 -11.69 -24.56
C ALA A 33 -9.69 -10.41 -24.46
N ALA A 34 -10.34 -9.25 -24.31
CA ALA A 34 -9.66 -7.96 -24.12
C ALA A 34 -8.85 -7.94 -22.81
N LEU A 35 -9.39 -8.49 -21.73
CA LEU A 35 -8.73 -8.62 -20.43
C LEU A 35 -7.42 -9.41 -20.53
N LEU A 36 -7.42 -10.52 -21.27
CA LEU A 36 -6.23 -11.36 -21.47
C LEU A 36 -5.19 -10.71 -22.41
N ALA A 37 -5.61 -9.76 -23.24
CA ALA A 37 -4.75 -9.01 -24.16
C ALA A 37 -4.18 -7.71 -23.57
N LEU A 38 -4.55 -7.35 -22.34
CA LEU A 38 -4.04 -6.15 -21.68
C LEU A 38 -2.53 -6.26 -21.45
N ASN A 39 -1.78 -5.32 -22.03
CA ASN A 39 -0.37 -5.15 -21.76
C ASN A 39 -0.14 -4.12 -20.63
N ASP A 40 1.09 -4.04 -20.14
CA ASP A 40 1.45 -3.19 -18.99
C ASP A 40 1.05 -1.71 -19.19
N ARG A 41 1.21 -1.17 -20.42
CA ARG A 41 0.81 0.21 -20.74
C ARG A 41 -0.71 0.41 -20.74
N MET A 42 -1.47 -0.55 -21.26
CA MET A 42 -2.94 -0.51 -21.25
C MET A 42 -3.47 -0.60 -19.82
N VAL A 43 -2.88 -1.46 -18.98
CA VAL A 43 -3.24 -1.56 -17.56
C VAL A 43 -2.92 -0.27 -16.81
N GLN A 44 -1.82 0.41 -17.11
CA GLN A 44 -1.51 1.72 -16.52
C GLN A 44 -2.56 2.79 -16.87
N GLN A 45 -3.14 2.74 -18.07
CA GLN A 45 -4.19 3.67 -18.51
C GLN A 45 -5.57 3.31 -17.94
N LEU A 46 -5.91 2.03 -17.90
CA LEU A 46 -7.18 1.51 -17.38
C LEU A 46 -7.24 1.59 -15.85
N VAL A 47 -6.16 1.27 -15.14
CA VAL A 47 -6.14 1.18 -13.68
C VAL A 47 -5.24 2.25 -13.09
N LYS A 48 -5.79 3.21 -12.34
CA LYS A 48 -5.01 4.33 -11.78
C LYS A 48 -4.16 3.94 -10.54
N LYS A 49 -4.61 2.95 -9.76
CA LYS A 49 -3.93 2.50 -8.54
C LYS A 49 -2.83 1.48 -8.88
N ILE A 50 -1.57 1.81 -8.61
CA ILE A 50 -0.40 0.94 -8.89
C ILE A 50 -0.54 -0.45 -8.22
N GLY A 51 -1.06 -0.50 -6.98
CA GLY A 51 -1.32 -1.78 -6.31
C GLY A 51 -2.32 -2.65 -7.07
N HIS A 52 -3.38 -2.05 -7.61
CA HIS A 52 -4.38 -2.77 -8.41
C HIS A 52 -3.83 -3.17 -9.79
N GLN A 53 -2.95 -2.38 -10.39
CA GLN A 53 -2.25 -2.76 -11.64
C GLN A 53 -1.45 -4.05 -11.44
N ALA A 54 -0.62 -4.10 -10.40
CA ALA A 54 0.21 -5.26 -10.09
C ALA A 54 -0.63 -6.50 -9.79
N VAL A 55 -1.69 -6.36 -8.99
CA VAL A 55 -2.61 -7.47 -8.66
C VAL A 55 -3.34 -7.96 -9.91
N LEU A 56 -3.84 -7.07 -10.75
CA LEU A 56 -4.55 -7.43 -11.99
C LEU A 56 -3.62 -8.17 -12.96
N MET A 57 -2.40 -7.67 -13.17
CA MET A 57 -1.40 -8.30 -14.04
C MET A 57 -0.97 -9.68 -13.53
N ASP A 58 -0.76 -9.83 -12.22
CA ASP A 58 -0.43 -11.13 -11.61
C ASP A 58 -1.58 -12.15 -11.78
N LEU A 59 -2.83 -11.70 -11.64
CA LEU A 59 -4.01 -12.55 -11.85
C LEU A 59 -4.16 -13.00 -13.31
N ILE A 60 -3.93 -12.11 -14.28
CA ILE A 60 -3.97 -12.43 -15.71
C ILE A 60 -2.86 -13.44 -16.05
N ASN A 61 -1.63 -13.19 -15.58
CA ASN A 61 -0.49 -14.09 -15.81
C ASN A 61 -0.71 -15.48 -15.20
N LYS A 62 -1.26 -15.56 -13.98
CA LYS A 62 -1.62 -16.84 -13.35
C LYS A 62 -2.67 -17.60 -14.15
N TYR A 63 -3.63 -16.90 -14.76
CA TYR A 63 -4.64 -17.52 -15.61
C TYR A 63 -4.02 -18.09 -16.90
N GLN A 64 -3.10 -17.36 -17.52
CA GLN A 64 -2.39 -17.81 -18.72
C GLN A 64 -1.48 -19.02 -18.43
N GLN A 65 -0.81 -19.04 -17.28
CA GLN A 65 0.01 -20.18 -16.80
C GLN A 65 -0.83 -21.42 -16.46
N GLN A 66 -2.10 -21.27 -16.11
CA GLN A 66 -3.01 -22.41 -15.88
C GLN A 66 -3.57 -22.99 -17.19
N LYS A 67 -3.69 -22.16 -18.24
CA LYS A 67 -4.14 -22.57 -19.58
C LYS A 67 -3.03 -23.30 -20.35
N ASN A 68 -1.80 -22.85 -20.20
CA ASN A 68 -0.62 -23.50 -20.77
C ASN A 68 0.01 -24.35 -19.66
N GLY A 69 -0.34 -25.64 -19.57
CA GLY A 69 0.33 -26.56 -18.64
C GLY A 69 1.86 -26.52 -18.79
N PRO A 70 2.63 -27.01 -17.79
CA PRO A 70 4.08 -27.00 -17.89
C PRO A 70 4.51 -27.82 -19.12
N GLU A 71 5.03 -27.15 -20.15
CA GLU A 71 5.73 -27.79 -21.26
C GLU A 71 6.85 -28.68 -20.67
N PRO A 72 6.85 -30.00 -20.91
CA PRO A 72 7.95 -30.85 -20.50
C PRO A 72 9.10 -30.62 -21.47
N PHE A 73 10.06 -29.77 -21.10
CA PHE A 73 11.37 -29.79 -21.74
C PHE A 73 12.05 -31.11 -21.39
N THR A 74 11.90 -32.10 -22.27
CA THR A 74 12.73 -33.30 -22.31
C THR A 74 14.15 -32.90 -22.65
N TYR A 75 15.04 -32.89 -21.67
CA TYR A 75 16.48 -33.00 -21.93
C TYR A 75 16.84 -34.49 -22.01
N TYR A 76 17.17 -34.96 -23.20
CA TYR A 76 18.08 -36.09 -23.34
C TYR A 76 19.47 -35.61 -22.90
N CYS A 77 20.11 -36.37 -22.01
CA CYS A 77 21.56 -36.34 -21.86
C CYS A 77 22.03 -37.77 -21.57
N GLU A 78 22.67 -38.36 -22.57
CA GLU A 78 23.52 -39.53 -22.43
C GLU A 78 24.71 -39.19 -21.54
N SER A 79 24.92 -39.94 -20.47
CA SER A 79 26.18 -40.66 -20.23
C SER A 79 26.20 -41.28 -18.83
N ALA A 80 26.25 -42.61 -18.82
CA ALA A 80 27.00 -43.48 -17.94
C ALA A 80 26.90 -43.31 -16.41
N SER A 81 26.21 -44.26 -15.78
CA SER A 81 26.66 -44.87 -14.53
C SER A 81 26.56 -46.41 -14.65
N PRO A 82 27.45 -47.19 -14.01
CA PRO A 82 27.55 -48.63 -14.24
C PRO A 82 26.48 -49.45 -13.48
N ILE A 83 25.77 -50.34 -14.21
CA ILE A 83 25.69 -51.82 -14.06
C ILE A 83 25.92 -52.35 -12.62
N LEU A 84 25.09 -53.17 -11.93
CA LEU A 84 23.94 -54.11 -12.16
C LEU A 84 23.49 -54.62 -10.74
N PRO A 85 22.58 -55.62 -10.55
CA PRO A 85 21.41 -56.11 -11.31
C PRO A 85 20.10 -56.12 -10.44
N ALA A 86 18.94 -55.79 -10.98
CA ALA A 86 17.92 -56.68 -11.57
C ALA A 86 17.35 -57.80 -10.66
N ILE A 87 16.06 -57.67 -10.27
CA ILE A 87 15.07 -58.77 -10.23
C ILE A 87 13.70 -58.21 -10.69
N SER A 88 13.07 -58.99 -11.56
CA SER A 88 11.77 -58.86 -12.25
C SER A 88 10.55 -58.84 -11.30
N GLY A 89 9.34 -58.44 -11.68
CA GLY A 89 8.77 -58.04 -12.97
C GLY A 89 7.28 -57.70 -12.80
N GLY A 90 6.54 -57.60 -13.90
CA GLY A 90 5.07 -57.74 -13.89
C GLY A 90 4.23 -56.51 -14.28
N SER A 91 4.04 -56.39 -15.59
CA SER A 91 2.92 -55.82 -16.36
C SER A 91 1.59 -55.40 -15.66
N VAL A 92 1.20 -54.14 -15.91
CA VAL A 92 -0.12 -53.61 -16.35
C VAL A 92 -1.41 -54.30 -15.87
N HIS A 93 -2.22 -53.61 -15.05
CA HIS A 93 -3.59 -53.22 -15.42
C HIS A 93 -4.23 -52.18 -14.49
N ASN A 94 -5.00 -51.31 -15.13
CA ASN A 94 -5.85 -50.25 -14.64
C ASN A 94 -6.67 -50.61 -13.40
N ASN A 95 -6.79 -49.66 -12.46
CA ASN A 95 -8.08 -49.36 -11.83
C ASN A 95 -8.10 -47.92 -11.27
N ILE A 96 -9.04 -47.16 -11.82
CA ILE A 96 -9.49 -45.85 -11.35
C ILE A 96 -10.08 -46.03 -9.95
N ILE A 97 -9.52 -45.33 -8.96
CA ILE A 97 -10.26 -44.96 -7.76
C ILE A 97 -10.09 -43.46 -7.54
N PHE A 98 -11.20 -42.77 -7.77
CA PHE A 98 -11.44 -41.38 -7.39
C PHE A 98 -11.02 -41.13 -5.94
N PHE A 99 -9.93 -40.40 -5.72
CA PHE A 99 -9.74 -39.66 -4.48
C PHE A 99 -10.15 -38.21 -4.71
N ARG A 100 -11.39 -37.89 -4.32
CA ARG A 100 -11.83 -36.53 -3.98
C ARG A 100 -10.79 -35.94 -3.02
N ARG A 101 -9.89 -35.11 -3.53
CA ARG A 101 -8.98 -34.34 -2.69
C ARG A 101 -9.53 -32.93 -2.57
N ASN A 102 -10.01 -32.67 -1.37
CA ASN A 102 -10.53 -31.41 -0.87
C ASN A 102 -9.86 -30.19 -1.51
N LEU A 103 -10.71 -29.37 -2.13
CA LEU A 103 -10.49 -27.98 -2.45
C LEU A 103 -10.21 -27.21 -1.15
N ARG A 104 -8.96 -27.29 -0.65
CA ARG A 104 -8.48 -26.34 0.34
C ARG A 104 -8.28 -25.03 -0.39
N SER A 105 -9.24 -24.14 -0.20
CA SER A 105 -9.12 -22.70 -0.42
C SER A 105 -7.75 -22.23 0.06
N CYS A 106 -6.82 -22.00 -0.86
CA CYS A 106 -5.57 -21.30 -0.57
C CYS A 106 -5.88 -19.81 -0.42
N SER A 107 -6.48 -19.45 0.71
CA SER A 107 -6.35 -18.13 1.31
C SER A 107 -4.90 -17.97 1.76
N ALA A 108 -4.03 -17.58 0.82
CA ALA A 108 -2.76 -16.98 1.20
C ALA A 108 -3.08 -15.58 1.74
N VAL A 109 -3.47 -15.53 3.02
CA VAL A 109 -3.28 -14.37 3.87
C VAL A 109 -1.84 -13.93 3.66
N CYS A 110 -1.61 -12.72 3.14
CA CYS A 110 -0.29 -12.10 3.11
C CYS A 110 0.21 -11.99 4.55
N LYS A 111 0.86 -13.04 5.04
CA LYS A 111 1.54 -13.03 6.33
C LYS A 111 2.63 -11.98 6.21
N MET A 112 2.55 -10.98 7.06
CA MET A 112 3.60 -9.97 7.29
C MET A 112 4.95 -10.68 7.43
N LEU A 113 5.82 -10.55 6.43
CA LEU A 113 7.19 -11.04 6.51
C LEU A 113 7.97 -10.05 7.37
N HIS A 114 8.22 -10.42 8.62
CA HIS A 114 9.19 -9.73 9.45
C HIS A 114 10.58 -9.88 8.83
N TRP A 115 11.35 -8.79 8.79
CA TRP A 115 12.73 -8.82 8.31
C TRP A 115 13.56 -9.73 9.21
N LYS A 116 13.83 -10.97 8.78
CA LYS A 116 14.82 -11.83 9.44
C LYS A 116 16.21 -11.27 9.12
N ASN A 117 17.15 -11.37 10.05
CA ASN A 117 18.52 -10.84 9.90
C ASN A 117 19.31 -11.43 8.70
N SER A 118 18.72 -12.37 7.96
CA SER A 118 19.19 -12.87 6.67
C SER A 118 18.23 -12.47 5.55
N TYR A 119 18.71 -11.70 4.58
CA TYR A 119 17.97 -11.39 3.36
C TYR A 119 18.22 -12.47 2.31
N THR A 120 17.15 -12.98 1.70
CA THR A 120 17.21 -13.94 0.60
C THR A 120 16.92 -13.23 -0.72
N LEU A 121 17.77 -13.43 -1.72
CA LEU A 121 17.62 -12.76 -3.01
C LEU A 121 16.31 -13.17 -3.71
N PRO A 122 15.66 -12.22 -4.42
CA PRO A 122 14.46 -12.53 -5.18
C PRO A 122 14.77 -13.40 -6.39
N ALA A 123 13.73 -14.06 -6.92
CA ALA A 123 13.83 -14.70 -8.21
C ALA A 123 13.99 -13.63 -9.30
N PHE A 124 15.20 -13.53 -9.86
CA PHE A 124 15.47 -12.62 -10.96
C PHE A 124 14.75 -13.05 -12.26
N PRO A 125 14.42 -12.09 -13.15
CA PRO A 125 14.00 -12.34 -14.53
C PRO A 125 14.99 -13.24 -15.30
N TYR A 126 14.51 -13.93 -16.33
CA TYR A 126 15.29 -14.95 -17.03
C TYR A 126 16.56 -14.40 -17.69
N ASP A 127 16.48 -13.23 -18.31
CA ASP A 127 17.62 -12.50 -18.88
C ASP A 127 18.69 -12.15 -17.83
N VAL A 128 18.25 -11.66 -16.66
CA VAL A 128 19.14 -11.38 -15.53
C VAL A 128 19.76 -12.68 -15.00
N LYS A 129 18.97 -13.77 -14.90
CA LYS A 129 19.46 -15.09 -14.46
C LYS A 129 20.52 -15.65 -15.38
N ILE A 130 20.32 -15.58 -16.71
CA ILE A 130 21.32 -16.03 -17.69
C ILE A 130 22.61 -15.24 -17.48
N LEU A 131 22.53 -13.91 -17.44
CA LEU A 131 23.73 -13.08 -17.28
C LEU A 131 24.47 -13.37 -15.97
N LEU A 132 23.74 -13.56 -14.88
CA LEU A 132 24.31 -13.91 -13.58
C LEU A 132 24.94 -15.31 -13.58
N ALA A 133 24.36 -16.26 -14.32
CA ALA A 133 24.90 -17.62 -14.49
C ALA A 133 26.16 -17.63 -15.38
N GLU A 134 26.18 -16.80 -16.42
CA GLU A 134 27.32 -16.62 -17.34
C GLU A 134 28.46 -15.81 -16.71
N LYS A 135 28.27 -15.24 -15.51
CA LYS A 135 29.26 -14.41 -14.78
C LYS A 135 29.79 -13.23 -15.61
N LYS A 136 28.98 -12.69 -16.52
CA LYS A 136 29.34 -11.52 -17.33
C LYS A 136 29.11 -10.24 -16.54
N CYS A 137 30.03 -9.28 -16.65
CA CYS A 137 29.85 -7.96 -16.03
C CYS A 137 28.58 -7.29 -16.60
N PRO A 138 27.61 -6.89 -15.77
CA PRO A 138 26.36 -6.32 -16.25
C PRO A 138 26.60 -4.93 -16.85
N ASP A 139 25.99 -4.67 -18.00
CA ASP A 139 25.95 -3.34 -18.60
C ASP A 139 25.04 -2.38 -17.78
N HIS A 140 24.92 -1.13 -18.23
CA HIS A 140 24.09 -0.16 -17.52
C HIS A 140 22.61 -0.57 -17.42
N SER A 141 22.06 -1.14 -18.50
CA SER A 141 20.66 -1.58 -18.58
C SER A 141 20.39 -2.73 -17.60
N MET A 142 21.28 -3.72 -17.57
CA MET A 142 21.16 -4.88 -16.70
C MET A 142 21.34 -4.52 -15.23
N ARG A 143 22.27 -3.59 -14.92
CA ARG A 143 22.41 -3.01 -13.57
C ARG A 143 21.10 -2.37 -13.10
N ILE A 144 20.40 -1.63 -13.97
CA ILE A 144 19.09 -1.07 -13.66
C ILE A 144 18.08 -2.19 -13.35
N ARG A 145 17.98 -3.22 -14.19
CA ARG A 145 17.05 -4.35 -13.98
C ARG A 145 17.28 -5.09 -12.66
N ILE A 146 18.54 -5.35 -12.31
CA ILE A 146 18.87 -5.98 -11.02
C ILE A 146 18.38 -5.10 -9.87
N ILE A 147 18.66 -3.79 -9.91
CA ILE A 147 18.21 -2.84 -8.90
C ILE A 147 16.68 -2.76 -8.82
N GLU A 148 15.97 -2.83 -9.95
CA GLU A 148 14.51 -2.87 -10.00
C GLU A 148 13.93 -4.09 -9.30
N CYS A 149 14.51 -5.26 -9.56
CA CYS A 149 14.09 -6.51 -8.90
C CYS A 149 14.28 -6.44 -7.39
N LEU A 150 15.45 -5.95 -6.95
CA LEU A 150 15.75 -5.79 -5.53
C LEU A 150 14.82 -4.77 -4.87
N GLN A 151 14.56 -3.63 -5.52
CA GLN A 151 13.64 -2.62 -5.00
C GLN A 151 12.21 -3.16 -4.87
N ALA A 152 11.70 -3.86 -5.88
CA ALA A 152 10.38 -4.47 -5.85
C ALA A 152 10.27 -5.49 -4.70
N ASP A 153 11.30 -6.33 -4.53
CA ASP A 153 11.31 -7.31 -3.44
C ASP A 153 11.39 -6.66 -2.06
N MET A 154 12.25 -5.67 -1.88
CA MET A 154 12.37 -4.92 -0.62
C MET A 154 11.04 -4.33 -0.15
N THR A 155 10.18 -3.86 -1.06
CA THR A 155 8.88 -3.28 -0.68
C THR A 155 7.95 -4.24 0.05
N LYS A 156 8.11 -5.57 -0.15
CA LYS A 156 7.33 -6.60 0.56
C LYS A 156 7.55 -6.56 2.07
N TYR A 157 8.74 -6.14 2.51
CA TYR A 157 9.14 -6.14 3.92
C TYR A 157 9.01 -4.77 4.59
N LEU A 158 8.68 -3.71 3.85
CA LEU A 158 8.65 -2.34 4.36
C LEU A 158 7.27 -1.90 4.89
N ALA A 159 6.30 -2.80 4.96
CA ALA A 159 4.95 -2.52 5.49
C ALA A 159 4.32 -1.24 4.90
N GLY A 160 4.45 -1.04 3.58
CA GLY A 160 3.96 0.15 2.88
C GLY A 160 4.87 1.39 2.96
N SER A 161 5.97 1.35 3.72
CA SER A 161 6.97 2.42 3.74
C SER A 161 7.83 2.43 2.48
N LEU A 162 8.15 3.63 1.99
CA LEU A 162 9.12 3.84 0.91
C LEU A 162 10.49 4.28 1.42
N TYR A 163 10.74 4.16 2.73
CA TYR A 163 11.96 4.60 3.39
C TYR A 163 12.67 3.41 4.05
N PRO A 164 13.40 2.58 3.27
CA PRO A 164 14.28 1.58 3.86
C PRO A 164 15.36 2.24 4.72
N ASN A 165 15.71 1.58 5.83
CA ASN A 165 16.78 1.99 6.72
C ASN A 165 18.17 1.61 6.17
N SER A 166 19.24 2.17 6.74
CA SER A 166 20.62 1.94 6.26
C SER A 166 21.04 0.46 6.32
N GLN A 167 20.61 -0.27 7.35
CA GLN A 167 20.92 -1.69 7.53
C GLN A 167 20.20 -2.57 6.50
N GLN A 168 18.96 -2.26 6.15
CA GLN A 168 18.20 -2.97 5.12
C GLN A 168 18.90 -2.88 3.76
N TYR A 169 19.43 -1.71 3.38
CA TYR A 169 20.26 -1.62 2.18
C TYR A 169 21.53 -2.47 2.30
N ASN A 170 22.19 -2.48 3.47
CA ASN A 170 23.39 -3.27 3.67
C ASN A 170 23.11 -4.76 3.49
N PHE A 171 22.09 -5.30 4.15
CA PHE A 171 21.75 -6.72 4.07
C PHE A 171 21.45 -7.18 2.63
N VAL A 172 20.72 -6.37 1.86
CA VAL A 172 20.37 -6.68 0.47
C VAL A 172 21.59 -6.69 -0.43
N VAL A 173 22.44 -5.67 -0.30
CA VAL A 173 23.66 -5.55 -1.12
C VAL A 173 24.68 -6.61 -0.72
N SER A 174 24.83 -6.90 0.58
CA SER A 174 25.69 -7.99 1.05
C SER A 174 25.22 -9.34 0.51
N ALA A 175 23.92 -9.63 0.53
CA ALA A 175 23.39 -10.87 -0.05
C ALA A 175 23.64 -10.96 -1.57
N LEU A 176 23.50 -9.83 -2.29
CA LEU A 176 23.77 -9.76 -3.72
C LEU A 176 25.23 -10.10 -4.03
N LEU A 177 26.17 -9.45 -3.34
CA LEU A 177 27.60 -9.65 -3.57
C LEU A 177 28.09 -11.00 -3.04
N GLN A 178 27.48 -11.53 -1.99
CA GLN A 178 27.77 -12.88 -1.51
C GLN A 178 27.34 -13.95 -2.52
N ALA A 179 26.19 -13.77 -3.19
CA ALA A 179 25.74 -14.69 -4.23
C ALA A 179 26.50 -14.51 -5.55
N TYR A 180 26.91 -13.28 -5.86
CA TYR A 180 27.57 -12.91 -7.11
C TYR A 180 28.83 -12.06 -6.86
N PRO A 181 29.95 -12.66 -6.42
CA PRO A 181 31.17 -11.92 -6.08
C PRO A 181 31.78 -11.13 -7.26
N PHE A 182 31.59 -11.60 -8.49
CA PHE A 182 32.05 -10.90 -9.71
C PHE A 182 31.37 -9.54 -9.95
N LEU A 183 30.33 -9.19 -9.17
CA LEU A 183 29.73 -7.85 -9.22
C LEU A 183 30.53 -6.82 -8.42
N ASP A 184 31.62 -7.24 -7.76
CA ASP A 184 32.55 -6.44 -6.96
C ASP A 184 33.98 -6.44 -7.54
N ASP A 185 34.11 -6.43 -8.88
CA ASP A 185 35.41 -6.53 -9.56
C ASP A 185 36.45 -5.48 -9.10
N ASP A 186 36.03 -4.26 -8.78
CA ASP A 186 36.91 -3.16 -8.37
C ASP A 186 37.02 -2.99 -6.83
N GLY A 187 36.43 -3.89 -6.03
CA GLY A 187 36.35 -3.79 -4.56
C GLY A 187 35.48 -2.63 -4.05
N ASN A 188 34.81 -1.91 -4.95
CA ASN A 188 33.91 -0.78 -4.66
C ASN A 188 32.43 -1.10 -4.95
N GLY A 189 32.12 -2.32 -5.35
CA GLY A 189 30.79 -2.79 -5.72
C GLY A 189 29.77 -2.53 -4.63
N PHE A 190 30.10 -2.79 -3.36
CA PHE A 190 29.18 -2.56 -2.25
C PHE A 190 28.64 -1.13 -2.22
N SER A 191 29.52 -0.14 -2.35
CA SER A 191 29.15 1.28 -2.35
C SER A 191 28.34 1.66 -3.60
N VAL A 192 28.72 1.13 -4.77
CA VAL A 192 28.05 1.37 -6.04
C VAL A 192 26.62 0.83 -6.04
N TRP A 193 26.45 -0.46 -5.69
CA TRP A 193 25.14 -1.12 -5.63
C TRP A 193 24.24 -0.51 -4.55
N LYS A 194 24.80 -0.20 -3.37
CA LYS A 194 24.07 0.50 -2.31
C LYS A 194 23.60 1.89 -2.76
N ARG A 195 24.44 2.63 -3.47
CA ARG A 195 24.07 3.95 -4.00
C ARG A 195 22.98 3.84 -5.05
N ALA A 196 23.12 2.93 -6.02
CA ALA A 196 22.13 2.71 -7.07
C ALA A 196 20.75 2.32 -6.48
N LEU A 197 20.74 1.47 -5.47
CA LEU A 197 19.51 1.07 -4.77
C LEU A 197 18.87 2.24 -4.01
N LYS A 198 19.66 3.05 -3.30
CA LYS A 198 19.18 4.27 -2.63
C LYS A 198 18.61 5.28 -3.63
N ASP A 199 19.29 5.48 -4.75
CA ASP A 199 18.84 6.40 -5.81
C ASP A 199 17.54 5.89 -6.45
N ARG A 200 17.36 4.57 -6.62
CA ARG A 200 16.10 4.01 -7.10
C ARG A 200 14.92 4.36 -6.19
N PHE A 201 15.03 4.10 -4.88
CA PHE A 201 13.98 4.49 -3.92
C PHE A 201 13.76 6.01 -3.89
N LYS A 202 14.80 6.82 -4.07
CA LYS A 202 14.67 8.28 -4.22
C LYS A 202 13.87 8.66 -5.46
N TYR A 203 14.08 8.04 -6.61
CA TYR A 203 13.33 8.32 -7.83
C TYR A 203 11.89 7.84 -7.76
N VAL A 204 11.62 6.65 -7.19
CA VAL A 204 10.26 6.17 -6.93
C VAL A 204 9.48 7.15 -6.05
N ARG A 205 10.09 7.67 -4.98
CA ARG A 205 9.45 8.69 -4.13
C ARG A 205 9.26 10.03 -4.86
N ARG A 206 10.07 10.34 -5.87
CA ARG A 206 9.94 11.59 -6.63
C ARG A 206 8.64 11.60 -7.42
N THR A 207 8.28 10.49 -8.04
CA THR A 207 7.07 10.32 -8.88
C THR A 207 5.78 10.16 -8.07
N ILE A 208 5.86 9.97 -6.76
CA ILE A 208 4.69 9.78 -5.88
C ILE A 208 4.28 11.13 -5.27
N GLU A 209 3.04 11.55 -5.52
CA GLU A 209 2.47 12.81 -5.04
C GLU A 209 1.45 12.62 -3.92
N ASP A 210 0.80 11.46 -3.83
CA ASP A 210 -0.35 11.23 -2.92
C ASP A 210 -0.04 10.41 -1.66
N ASP A 211 1.18 9.89 -1.50
CA ASP A 211 1.56 9.14 -0.29
C ASP A 211 1.88 10.08 0.88
N GLU A 212 1.20 9.91 2.01
CA GLU A 212 1.35 10.81 3.14
C GLU A 212 2.77 10.83 3.73
N GLN A 213 3.47 9.70 3.76
CA GLN A 213 4.83 9.62 4.31
C GLN A 213 5.84 10.33 3.39
N VAL A 214 5.65 10.19 2.07
CA VAL A 214 6.43 10.91 1.05
C VAL A 214 6.16 12.40 1.09
N LEU A 215 4.90 12.82 1.18
CA LEU A 215 4.51 14.23 1.31
C LEU A 215 5.15 14.88 2.54
N ARG A 216 5.01 14.25 3.72
CA ARG A 216 5.63 14.72 4.98
C ARG A 216 7.15 14.92 4.83
N ASN A 217 7.84 13.96 4.22
CA ASN A 217 9.29 14.00 4.06
C ASN A 217 9.76 14.94 2.94
N LYS A 218 9.00 15.10 1.86
CA LYS A 218 9.22 16.14 0.83
C LYS A 218 9.10 17.54 1.45
N CYS A 219 8.10 17.77 2.28
CA CYS A 219 7.94 19.02 3.03
C CYS A 219 9.09 19.27 4.02
N LYS A 220 9.61 18.22 4.69
CA LYS A 220 10.65 18.33 5.71
C LYS A 220 12.07 18.51 5.16
N PHE A 221 12.42 17.78 4.09
CA PHE A 221 13.82 17.68 3.61
C PHE A 221 14.01 18.10 2.14
N GLY A 222 12.92 18.36 1.41
CA GLY A 222 13.01 18.87 0.06
C GLY A 222 13.74 20.20 0.03
N HIS A 223 14.80 20.29 -0.78
CA HIS A 223 15.39 21.60 -1.04
C HIS A 223 14.33 22.49 -1.69
N ARG A 224 14.15 23.70 -1.17
CA ARG A 224 13.46 24.80 -1.87
C ARG A 224 14.28 25.21 -3.10
N ARG A 225 14.47 24.31 -4.06
CA ARG A 225 15.09 24.65 -5.34
C ARG A 225 14.07 25.50 -6.10
N GLY A 226 14.23 26.81 -6.02
CA GLY A 226 13.62 27.75 -6.97
C GLY A 226 12.69 28.83 -6.41
N GLN A 227 12.23 28.78 -5.16
CA GLN A 227 11.49 29.91 -4.58
C GLN A 227 12.43 30.80 -3.76
N ARG A 228 13.31 31.51 -4.46
CA ARG A 228 13.71 32.84 -3.99
C ARG A 228 12.45 33.68 -3.95
N ARG A 229 12.16 34.29 -2.81
CA ARG A 229 11.23 35.42 -2.73
C ARG A 229 11.60 36.41 -3.84
N LYS A 230 10.70 36.61 -4.80
CA LYS A 230 10.58 37.89 -5.51
C LYS A 230 9.28 38.52 -5.02
N SER A 231 9.43 39.37 -4.02
CA SER A 231 8.56 40.53 -3.88
C SER A 231 8.77 41.39 -5.12
N SER A 232 7.84 41.31 -6.07
CA SER A 232 7.62 42.34 -7.06
C SER A 232 6.19 42.17 -7.56
N SER A 233 5.35 43.11 -7.12
CA SER A 233 4.12 43.55 -7.78
C SER A 233 4.22 43.42 -9.30
N ALA A 234 3.53 42.44 -9.87
CA ALA A 234 3.02 42.46 -11.24
C ALA A 234 2.12 41.24 -11.42
N GLU A 235 0.84 41.53 -11.53
CA GLU A 235 -0.27 40.72 -12.02
C GLU A 235 0.15 39.51 -12.85
N ASN A 236 -0.16 38.31 -12.34
CA ASN A 236 -0.48 37.17 -13.17
C ASN A 236 -1.66 36.44 -12.52
N LYS A 237 -2.79 36.53 -13.21
CA LYS A 237 -4.14 36.15 -12.80
C LYS A 237 -4.19 34.70 -12.26
N PRO A 238 -4.79 34.45 -11.08
CA PRO A 238 -5.29 33.14 -10.74
C PRO A 238 -6.51 32.85 -11.64
N TYR A 239 -6.57 31.67 -12.23
CA TYR A 239 -7.84 31.17 -12.77
C TYR A 239 -8.83 31.04 -11.61
N ASP A 240 -9.77 31.99 -11.56
CA ASP A 240 -10.92 31.99 -10.67
C ASP A 240 -11.74 30.72 -10.87
N ILE A 241 -11.62 29.77 -9.95
CA ILE A 241 -12.73 28.88 -9.66
C ILE A 241 -13.75 29.76 -8.93
N LYS A 242 -14.79 30.19 -9.65
CA LYS A 242 -15.97 30.84 -9.07
C LYS A 242 -16.54 29.94 -7.96
N VAL A 243 -16.14 30.19 -6.72
CA VAL A 243 -16.93 29.84 -5.54
C VAL A 243 -18.04 30.90 -5.45
N SER A 244 -18.95 30.85 -6.40
CA SER A 244 -20.19 31.62 -6.38
C SER A 244 -21.27 30.78 -5.73
N VAL A 245 -21.13 30.53 -4.42
CA VAL A 245 -22.24 30.04 -3.59
C VAL A 245 -22.27 30.84 -2.29
N CYS A 246 -22.93 32.01 -2.40
CA CYS A 246 -23.44 32.90 -1.36
C CYS A 246 -22.51 33.13 -0.14
N LEU A 247 -21.72 34.21 -0.21
CA LEU A 247 -21.30 34.94 0.98
C LEU A 247 -21.65 36.41 0.76
N ASP A 248 -22.93 36.72 0.94
CA ASP A 248 -23.35 38.09 1.15
C ASP A 248 -22.79 38.56 2.49
N LYS A 249 -21.85 39.51 2.42
CA LYS A 249 -21.47 40.47 3.49
C LYS A 249 -20.74 39.97 4.76
N GLU A 250 -20.03 38.83 4.73
CA GLU A 250 -19.14 38.40 5.83
C GLU A 250 -17.78 37.85 5.34
N GLY A 251 -17.36 38.27 4.14
CA GLY A 251 -16.35 37.57 3.34
C GLY A 251 -14.90 37.66 3.81
N ASP A 252 -14.52 38.68 4.58
CA ASP A 252 -13.09 38.97 4.83
C ASP A 252 -12.51 38.12 5.98
N ALA A 253 -13.12 38.19 7.17
CA ALA A 253 -12.66 37.44 8.36
C ALA A 253 -12.77 35.91 8.17
N MET A 254 -13.76 35.45 7.42
CA MET A 254 -13.93 34.02 7.12
C MET A 254 -12.87 33.52 6.13
N TYR A 255 -12.52 34.33 5.14
CA TYR A 255 -11.45 34.01 4.20
C TYR A 255 -10.08 33.98 4.90
N GLU A 256 -9.85 34.87 5.86
CA GLU A 256 -8.67 34.85 6.72
C GLU A 256 -8.55 33.53 7.49
N ASN A 257 -9.63 33.03 8.10
CA ASN A 257 -9.63 31.75 8.80
C ASN A 257 -9.27 30.57 7.90
N ILE A 258 -9.85 30.52 6.69
CA ILE A 258 -9.57 29.47 5.72
C ILE A 258 -8.12 29.54 5.24
N ASN A 259 -7.64 30.74 4.88
CA ASN A 259 -6.29 30.92 4.39
C ASN A 259 -5.25 30.61 5.48
N TRP A 260 -5.52 31.02 6.72
CA TRP A 260 -4.69 30.67 7.86
C TRP A 260 -4.64 29.16 8.08
N LEU A 261 -5.79 28.45 8.03
CA LEU A 261 -5.83 26.99 8.16
C LEU A 261 -5.00 26.31 7.06
N LYS A 262 -5.03 26.81 5.82
CA LYS A 262 -4.19 26.30 4.73
C LYS A 262 -2.70 26.50 5.01
N GLN A 263 -2.30 27.66 5.50
CA GLN A 263 -0.91 27.97 5.85
C GLN A 263 -0.43 27.14 7.05
N GLU A 264 -1.23 27.05 8.09
CA GLU A 264 -0.92 26.31 9.32
C GLU A 264 -0.78 24.81 9.04
N TYR A 265 -1.59 24.27 8.14
CA TYR A 265 -1.51 22.85 7.75
C TYR A 265 -0.13 22.48 7.17
N MET A 266 0.54 23.44 6.52
CA MET A 266 1.88 23.25 5.93
C MET A 266 3.01 23.36 6.96
N LYS A 267 2.74 23.76 8.20
CA LYS A 267 3.75 23.83 9.27
C LYS A 267 4.02 22.47 9.90
N THR A 268 5.27 22.28 10.31
CA THR A 268 5.76 21.07 11.00
C THR A 268 5.30 21.02 12.45
N GLN A 269 5.37 22.14 13.16
CA GLN A 269 4.76 22.32 14.48
C GLN A 269 3.55 23.21 14.33
N ARG A 270 2.40 22.70 14.76
CA ARG A 270 1.09 23.32 14.55
C ARG A 270 0.54 23.80 15.86
N ASN A 271 -0.04 24.99 15.86
CA ASN A 271 -0.80 25.47 16.99
C ASN A 271 -2.18 24.82 17.01
N TRP A 272 -2.30 23.67 17.66
CA TRP A 272 -3.56 22.91 17.72
C TRP A 272 -4.70 23.67 18.41
N ASN A 273 -4.38 24.57 19.35
CA ASN A 273 -5.39 25.42 20.00
C ASN A 273 -6.03 26.37 18.97
N GLU A 274 -5.19 27.06 18.20
CA GLU A 274 -5.66 27.99 17.17
C GLU A 274 -6.32 27.28 15.98
N VAL A 275 -5.83 26.08 15.62
CA VAL A 275 -6.50 25.20 14.65
C VAL A 275 -7.92 24.89 15.13
N ASN A 276 -8.11 24.51 16.39
CA ASN A 276 -9.44 24.22 16.93
C ASN A 276 -10.35 25.45 16.85
N ASN A 277 -9.85 26.63 17.26
CA ASN A 277 -10.62 27.87 17.22
C ASN A 277 -11.09 28.21 15.80
N ARG A 278 -10.19 28.15 14.82
CA ARG A 278 -10.50 28.48 13.42
C ARG A 278 -11.30 27.39 12.72
N MET A 279 -11.11 26.13 13.11
CA MET A 279 -11.99 25.05 12.69
C MET A 279 -13.40 25.29 13.23
N ASN A 280 -13.58 25.67 14.49
CA ASN A 280 -14.90 26.00 15.05
C ASN A 280 -15.55 27.22 14.35
N ALA A 281 -14.77 28.27 14.10
CA ALA A 281 -15.26 29.46 13.40
C ALA A 281 -15.74 29.18 11.96
N THR A 282 -15.29 28.08 11.34
CA THR A 282 -15.61 27.74 9.95
C THR A 282 -16.63 26.60 9.81
N ILE A 283 -17.27 26.16 10.91
CA ILE A 283 -18.29 25.08 10.92
C ILE A 283 -19.42 25.36 9.92
N GLN A 284 -19.95 26.58 9.90
CA GLN A 284 -21.11 26.93 9.07
C GLN A 284 -20.81 26.77 7.57
N ILE A 285 -19.63 27.22 7.13
CA ILE A 285 -19.20 27.08 5.73
C ILE A 285 -19.00 25.61 5.37
N ARG A 286 -18.32 24.84 6.24
CA ARG A 286 -18.12 23.40 6.01
C ARG A 286 -19.45 22.66 5.88
N ARG A 287 -20.39 22.93 6.80
CA ARG A 287 -21.75 22.38 6.78
C ARG A 287 -22.50 22.74 5.50
N LYS A 288 -22.40 23.99 5.06
CA LYS A 288 -23.01 24.44 3.81
C LYS A 288 -22.45 23.68 2.62
N MET A 289 -21.12 23.58 2.50
CA MET A 289 -20.49 22.79 1.41
C MET A 289 -20.91 21.32 1.42
N ILE A 290 -21.04 20.70 2.59
CA ILE A 290 -21.52 19.32 2.72
C ILE A 290 -22.99 19.20 2.30
N SER A 291 -23.83 20.14 2.74
CA SER A 291 -25.27 20.17 2.41
C SER A 291 -25.50 20.40 0.91
N ASP A 292 -24.66 21.24 0.31
CA ASP A 292 -24.64 21.53 -1.13
C ASP A 292 -24.03 20.37 -1.95
N LYS A 293 -23.69 19.25 -1.31
CA LYS A 293 -23.09 18.06 -1.93
C LYS A 293 -21.80 18.37 -2.69
N ALA A 294 -21.01 19.32 -2.20
CA ALA A 294 -19.72 19.64 -2.80
C ALA A 294 -18.83 18.38 -2.82
N PRO A 295 -18.02 18.18 -3.88
CA PRO A 295 -17.12 17.04 -3.95
C PRO A 295 -16.18 17.01 -2.74
N LEU A 296 -15.96 15.83 -2.16
CA LEU A 296 -15.10 15.66 -0.99
C LEU A 296 -13.71 16.27 -1.20
N GLN A 297 -13.15 16.15 -2.41
CA GLN A 297 -11.85 16.72 -2.74
C GLN A 297 -11.81 18.24 -2.61
N ASP A 298 -12.89 18.93 -2.96
CA ASP A 298 -12.95 20.39 -2.88
C ASP A 298 -13.11 20.85 -1.43
N ILE A 299 -13.91 20.14 -0.64
CA ILE A 299 -14.02 20.38 0.80
C ILE A 299 -12.65 20.22 1.47
N LEU A 300 -11.92 19.14 1.16
CA LEU A 300 -10.60 18.88 1.73
C LEU A 300 -9.53 19.86 1.20
N ARG A 301 -9.68 20.43 0.01
CA ARG A 301 -8.80 21.49 -0.51
C ARG A 301 -9.00 22.79 0.25
N VAL A 302 -10.24 23.12 0.62
CA VAL A 302 -10.55 24.33 1.40
C VAL A 302 -10.18 24.14 2.88
N PHE A 303 -10.51 22.97 3.45
CA PHE A 303 -10.32 22.64 4.87
C PHE A 303 -9.40 21.43 5.05
N PRO A 304 -8.07 21.61 4.93
CA PRO A 304 -7.14 20.49 4.89
C PRO A 304 -7.05 19.72 6.21
N PHE A 305 -7.35 20.37 7.33
CA PHE A 305 -7.36 19.75 8.65
C PHE A 305 -8.43 18.67 8.82
N LEU A 306 -9.47 18.62 7.97
CA LEU A 306 -10.40 17.49 7.94
C LEU A 306 -9.75 16.16 7.52
N ARG A 307 -8.54 16.19 6.95
CA ARG A 307 -7.74 14.98 6.71
C ARG A 307 -7.18 14.39 8.01
N CYS A 308 -7.13 15.17 9.09
CA CYS A 308 -6.64 14.69 10.38
C CYS A 308 -7.77 13.96 11.13
N PRO A 309 -7.57 12.70 11.59
CA PRO A 309 -8.61 11.91 12.26
C PRO A 309 -9.28 12.63 13.43
N TYR A 310 -8.51 13.33 14.25
CA TYR A 310 -9.03 14.12 15.39
C TYR A 310 -10.05 15.18 14.95
N GLN A 311 -9.74 15.97 13.92
CA GLN A 311 -10.61 17.03 13.42
C GLN A 311 -11.82 16.47 12.66
N LEU A 312 -11.63 15.35 11.95
CA LEU A 312 -12.73 14.64 11.29
C LEU A 312 -13.74 14.11 12.31
N PHE A 313 -13.28 13.48 13.39
CA PHE A 313 -14.17 12.98 14.44
C PHE A 313 -14.87 14.10 15.20
N ARG A 314 -14.21 15.23 15.46
CA ARG A 314 -14.87 16.43 15.99
C ARG A 314 -15.96 16.93 15.04
N GLU A 315 -15.67 17.02 13.74
CA GLU A 315 -16.65 17.47 12.75
C GLU A 315 -17.84 16.50 12.68
N PHE A 316 -17.60 15.19 12.70
CA PHE A 316 -18.64 14.17 12.77
C PHE A 316 -19.50 14.34 14.02
N GLN A 317 -18.87 14.51 15.19
CA GLN A 317 -19.59 14.71 16.45
C GLN A 317 -20.44 15.98 16.41
N ILE A 318 -19.93 17.07 15.84
CA ILE A 318 -20.68 18.31 15.69
C ILE A 318 -21.88 18.10 14.75
N LEU A 319 -21.72 17.37 13.65
CA LEU A 319 -22.76 17.14 12.64
C LEU A 319 -23.86 16.18 13.10
N THR A 320 -23.46 15.08 13.74
CA THR A 320 -24.36 13.97 14.09
C THR A 320 -24.81 14.01 15.56
N HIS A 321 -24.21 14.89 16.36
CA HIS A 321 -24.34 14.91 17.82
C HIS A 321 -23.92 13.59 18.49
N MET A 322 -23.19 12.73 17.78
CA MET A 322 -22.69 11.46 18.30
C MET A 322 -21.19 11.56 18.58
N ASN A 323 -20.81 11.36 19.83
CA ASN A 323 -19.41 11.17 20.18
C ASN A 323 -19.01 9.72 19.87
N ILE A 324 -18.22 9.53 18.80
CA ILE A 324 -17.78 8.20 18.36
C ILE A 324 -17.06 7.45 19.47
N TYR A 325 -16.20 8.13 20.24
CA TYR A 325 -15.45 7.48 21.32
C TYR A 325 -16.38 6.96 22.40
N GLN A 326 -17.27 7.82 22.90
CA GLN A 326 -18.25 7.44 23.92
C GLN A 326 -19.15 6.31 23.41
N LYS A 327 -19.66 6.42 22.18
CA LYS A 327 -20.51 5.38 21.59
C LYS A 327 -19.78 4.06 21.41
N THR A 328 -18.50 4.10 21.04
CA THR A 328 -17.67 2.90 20.91
C THR A 328 -17.44 2.24 22.27
N VAL A 329 -17.17 3.03 23.31
CA VAL A 329 -17.05 2.53 24.69
C VAL A 329 -18.35 1.90 25.15
N GLU A 330 -19.49 2.58 25.00
CA GLU A 330 -20.81 2.02 25.35
C GLU A 330 -21.09 0.69 24.64
N ILE A 331 -20.82 0.62 23.33
CA ILE A 331 -20.99 -0.61 22.54
C ILE A 331 -20.05 -1.69 23.09
N LEU A 332 -18.78 -1.37 23.33
CA LEU A 332 -17.83 -2.33 23.86
C LEU A 332 -18.23 -2.83 25.25
N GLU A 333 -18.72 -1.97 26.14
CA GLU A 333 -19.21 -2.36 27.46
C GLU A 333 -20.40 -3.33 27.34
N ILE A 334 -21.39 -3.00 26.50
CA ILE A 334 -22.58 -3.85 26.27
C ILE A 334 -22.20 -5.23 25.73
N TYR A 335 -21.27 -5.27 24.78
CA TYR A 335 -20.87 -6.54 24.14
C TYR A 335 -19.67 -7.21 24.80
N SER A 336 -19.03 -6.60 25.81
CA SER A 336 -17.81 -7.12 26.43
C SER A 336 -18.03 -8.52 26.99
N GLU A 337 -19.08 -8.75 27.76
CA GLU A 337 -19.41 -10.06 28.34
C GLU A 337 -19.76 -11.09 27.27
N ASN A 338 -20.44 -10.68 26.19
CA ASN A 338 -20.76 -11.55 25.06
C ASN A 338 -19.50 -11.93 24.25
N ILE A 339 -18.60 -10.97 24.02
CA ILE A 339 -17.32 -11.20 23.35
C ILE A 339 -16.44 -12.12 24.21
N LEU A 340 -16.37 -11.87 25.52
CA LEU A 340 -15.58 -12.68 26.45
C LEU A 340 -16.16 -14.09 26.60
N SER A 341 -17.48 -14.25 26.62
CA SER A 341 -18.14 -15.56 26.69
C SER A 341 -18.03 -16.37 25.39
N LEU A 342 -18.05 -15.72 24.22
CA LEU A 342 -17.76 -16.38 22.93
C LEU A 342 -16.32 -16.92 22.85
N TYR A 343 -15.40 -16.33 23.61
CA TYR A 343 -14.00 -16.77 23.73
C TYR A 343 -13.75 -17.75 24.89
N LEU A 344 -14.79 -18.24 25.57
CA LEU A 344 -14.70 -19.35 26.55
C LEU A 344 -14.51 -20.72 25.87
N VAL A 345 -13.57 -20.81 24.93
CA VAL A 345 -12.85 -22.08 24.76
C VAL A 345 -11.89 -22.16 25.94
N LYS A 346 -12.19 -23.04 26.91
CA LYS A 346 -11.30 -23.31 28.05
C LYS A 346 -9.86 -23.43 27.55
N ASN A 347 -8.95 -22.65 28.14
CA ASN A 347 -7.51 -22.60 27.86
C ASN A 347 -7.07 -21.90 26.55
N ASN A 348 -7.78 -20.89 26.07
CA ASN A 348 -7.21 -20.01 25.04
C ASN A 348 -6.23 -18.99 25.68
N PRO A 349 -4.94 -18.99 25.33
CA PRO A 349 -3.94 -18.08 25.90
C PRO A 349 -4.27 -16.60 25.65
N ILE A 350 -5.03 -16.28 24.60
CA ILE A 350 -5.50 -14.91 24.32
C ILE A 350 -6.51 -14.46 25.38
N THR A 351 -7.42 -15.35 25.80
CA THR A 351 -8.42 -15.07 26.84
C THR A 351 -7.77 -14.85 28.20
N ILE A 352 -6.73 -15.64 28.53
CA ILE A 352 -5.94 -15.49 29.76
C ILE A 352 -5.21 -14.13 29.76
N MET A 353 -4.49 -13.81 28.67
CA MET A 353 -3.81 -12.51 28.55
C MET A 353 -4.78 -11.33 28.64
N LEU A 354 -5.96 -11.41 27.99
CA LEU A 354 -6.96 -10.35 28.04
C LEU A 354 -7.52 -10.15 29.46
N GLN A 355 -7.82 -11.24 30.18
CA GLN A 355 -8.28 -11.16 31.57
C GLN A 355 -7.19 -10.63 32.52
N GLU A 356 -5.93 -10.99 32.32
CA GLU A 356 -4.79 -10.45 33.08
C GLU A 356 -4.57 -8.96 32.82
N ASN A 357 -4.64 -8.51 31.56
CA ASN A 357 -4.52 -7.09 31.23
C ASN A 357 -5.70 -6.26 31.75
N LEU A 358 -6.93 -6.79 31.68
CA LEU A 358 -8.11 -6.12 32.24
C LEU A 358 -8.01 -5.90 33.75
N LYS A 359 -7.39 -6.83 34.50
CA LYS A 359 -7.14 -6.67 35.94
C LYS A 359 -6.03 -5.65 36.25
N GLN A 360 -5.07 -5.45 35.34
CA GLN A 360 -4.00 -4.47 35.51
C GLN A 360 -4.45 -3.03 35.18
N HIS A 361 -5.42 -2.86 34.30
CA HIS A 361 -5.86 -1.54 33.82
C HIS A 361 -7.01 -0.91 34.62
N THR A 362 -7.61 -1.63 35.58
CA THR A 362 -8.75 -1.11 36.39
C THR A 362 -8.38 -0.01 37.39
N GLU A 363 -7.11 0.16 37.78
CA GLU A 363 -6.73 1.17 38.79
C GLU A 363 -5.91 2.35 38.23
N GLU A 364 -5.08 2.16 37.19
CA GLU A 364 -4.20 3.23 36.69
C GLU A 364 -4.79 4.10 35.56
N ASP A 365 -5.69 3.56 34.73
CA ASP A 365 -6.19 4.28 33.54
C ASP A 365 -7.42 5.15 33.80
N ILE A 366 -8.16 4.87 34.88
CA ILE A 366 -9.25 5.74 35.37
C ILE A 366 -8.68 7.10 35.79
N LEU A 367 -7.50 7.11 36.42
CA LEU A 367 -6.81 8.35 36.84
C LEU A 367 -6.23 9.12 35.63
N LYS A 368 -5.68 8.45 34.62
CA LYS A 368 -5.15 9.13 33.41
C LYS A 368 -6.23 9.75 32.52
N CYS A 369 -7.43 9.16 32.47
CA CYS A 369 -8.55 9.73 31.71
C CYS A 369 -9.22 10.90 32.44
N GLN A 370 -9.25 10.89 33.78
CA GLN A 370 -9.77 12.01 34.58
C GLN A 370 -8.86 13.25 34.53
N TYR A 371 -7.53 13.09 34.61
CA TYR A 371 -6.58 14.21 34.57
C TYR A 371 -6.51 14.95 33.22
N LYS A 372 -6.97 14.33 32.12
CA LYS A 372 -7.06 15.00 30.81
C LYS A 372 -8.41 15.70 30.56
N SER A 373 -9.44 15.38 31.34
CA SER A 373 -10.72 16.11 31.27
C SER A 373 -10.74 17.36 32.15
N SER A 374 -9.88 17.45 33.16
CA SER A 374 -9.78 18.60 34.08
C SER A 374 -8.78 19.69 33.65
N MET A 375 -8.14 19.54 32.49
CA MET A 375 -7.29 20.56 31.85
C MET A 375 -7.87 21.08 30.51
N LEU A 376 -9.18 20.91 30.30
CA LEU A 376 -9.94 21.54 29.20
C LEU A 376 -10.87 22.62 29.72
#